data_AF-A0A811NQR8-F1
#
_entry.id   AF-A0A811NQR8-F1
#
_cell.length_a   1.000
_cell.length_b   1.000
_cell.length_c   1.000
_cell.angle_alpha   90.00
_cell.angle_beta   90.00
_cell.angle_gamma   90.00
#
_symmetry.space_group_name_H-M   'P 1'
#
loop_
_entity.id
_entity.type
_entity.pdbx_description
1 polymer ?
#
loop_
_entity_poly.entity_id
_entity_poly.type
_entity_poly.pdbx_seq_one_letter_code
_entity_poly.pdbx_strand_id
1 'polypeptide(L)'
;MGLMLEEDTLAVPLEQRMERKETLQREHVEEHRAALRRVITLLVGPAPYGTFDDVGQHHQPERSESFPPAGSRQRMSWNDLIERVFDKDVDGRLVLRSSVLL
;
A
#
# COMPACT_ATOMS: atom_id res chain seq x y z
N MET A 1 -49.45 -5.36 8.00
CA MET A 1 -48.67 -6.37 7.26
C MET A 1 -48.84 -6.07 5.78
N GLY A 2 -47.90 -5.53 5.01
CA GLY A 2 -46.50 -5.20 5.28
C GLY A 2 -45.91 -4.43 4.09
N LEU A 3 -45.05 -3.47 4.45
CA LEU A 3 -43.81 -3.05 3.78
C LEU A 3 -43.86 -2.71 2.29
N MET A 4 -44.23 -1.47 1.97
CA MET A 4 -43.58 -0.76 0.86
C MET A 4 -42.19 -0.36 1.33
N LEU A 5 -41.16 -0.99 0.78
CA LEU A 5 -39.77 -0.57 0.96
C LEU A 5 -39.52 0.52 -0.09
N GLU A 6 -39.68 1.78 0.32
CA GLU A 6 -39.40 2.94 -0.52
C GLU A 6 -37.88 3.04 -0.70
N GLU A 7 -37.38 2.47 -1.80
CA GLU A 7 -35.96 2.41 -2.17
C GLU A 7 -35.33 3.82 -2.24
N ASP A 8 -36.14 4.84 -2.49
CA ASP A 8 -35.74 6.25 -2.58
C ASP A 8 -35.46 6.90 -1.22
N THR A 9 -35.84 6.29 -0.10
CA THR A 9 -35.62 6.87 1.25
C THR A 9 -34.19 6.68 1.77
N LEU A 10 -33.42 5.78 1.16
CA LEU A 10 -32.02 5.49 1.52
C LEU A 10 -31.01 6.18 0.60
N ALA A 11 -31.47 6.91 -0.42
CA ALA A 11 -30.60 7.64 -1.32
C ALA A 11 -29.93 8.79 -0.56
N VAL A 12 -28.58 8.81 -0.58
CA VAL A 12 -27.81 9.93 0.01
C VAL A 12 -28.28 11.23 -0.65
N PRO A 13 -28.74 12.22 0.14
CA PRO A 13 -29.26 13.48 -0.39
C PRO A 13 -28.30 14.12 -1.39
N LEU A 14 -28.85 14.69 -2.46
CA LEU A 14 -28.06 15.22 -3.57
C LEU A 14 -27.03 16.27 -3.10
N GLU A 15 -27.39 17.08 -2.10
CA GLU A 15 -26.48 18.06 -1.49
C GLU A 15 -25.26 17.40 -0.83
N GLN A 16 -25.47 16.35 -0.04
CA GLN A 16 -24.37 15.59 0.59
C GLN A 16 -23.48 14.88 -0.44
N ARG A 17 -24.04 14.49 -1.59
CA ARG A 17 -23.26 13.89 -2.69
C ARG A 17 -22.38 14.91 -3.40
N MET A 18 -22.83 16.15 -3.52
CA MET A 18 -22.05 17.23 -4.14
C MET A 18 -20.92 17.68 -3.22
N GLU A 19 -21.21 17.88 -1.93
CA GLU A 19 -20.21 18.23 -0.91
C GLU A 19 -19.09 17.19 -0.82
N ARG A 20 -19.43 15.90 -0.76
CA ARG A 20 -18.43 14.81 -0.69
C ARG A 20 -17.55 14.71 -1.94
N LYS A 21 -18.07 15.07 -3.11
CA LYS A 21 -17.29 15.03 -4.36
C LYS A 21 -16.30 16.20 -4.44
N GLU A 22 -16.71 17.37 -3.95
CA GLU A 22 -15.85 18.56 -3.91
C GLU A 22 -14.69 18.39 -2.92
N THR A 23 -14.95 17.83 -1.74
CA THR A 23 -13.90 17.57 -0.73
C THR A 23 -12.90 16.53 -1.22
N LEU A 24 -13.35 15.43 -1.85
CA LEU A 24 -12.47 14.40 -2.41
C LEU A 24 -11.50 14.95 -3.46
N GLN A 25 -11.99 15.81 -4.36
CA GLN A 25 -11.14 16.43 -5.38
C GLN A 25 -10.10 17.37 -4.77
N ARG A 26 -10.48 18.14 -3.75
CA ARG A 26 -9.58 19.03 -3.03
C ARG A 26 -8.50 18.27 -2.25
N GLU A 27 -8.87 17.19 -1.57
CA GLU A 27 -7.96 16.33 -0.81
C GLU A 27 -6.92 15.67 -1.72
N HIS A 28 -7.34 15.12 -2.88
CA HIS A 28 -6.43 14.43 -3.79
C HIS A 28 -5.29 15.34 -4.30
N VAL A 29 -5.61 16.61 -4.60
CA VAL A 29 -4.63 17.59 -5.08
C VAL A 29 -3.63 17.97 -3.96
N GLU A 30 -4.13 18.18 -2.74
CA GLU A 30 -3.28 18.54 -1.60
C GLU A 30 -2.39 17.37 -1.17
N GLU A 31 -2.92 16.14 -1.15
CA GLU A 31 -2.15 14.94 -0.86
C GLU A 31 -1.08 14.66 -1.90
N HIS A 32 -1.39 14.81 -3.19
CA HIS A 32 -0.41 14.67 -4.26
C HIS A 32 0.73 15.69 -4.12
N ARG A 33 0.39 16.95 -3.82
CA ARG A 33 1.37 18.02 -3.57
C ARG A 33 2.22 17.73 -2.33
N ALA A 34 1.62 17.21 -1.27
CA ALA A 34 2.33 16.83 -0.05
C ALA A 34 3.27 15.64 -0.29
N ALA A 35 2.85 14.63 -1.07
CA ALA A 35 3.68 13.51 -1.45
C ALA A 35 4.90 13.94 -2.27
N LEU A 36 4.71 14.83 -3.26
CA LEU A 36 5.81 15.42 -4.03
C LEU A 36 6.81 16.16 -3.14
N ARG A 37 6.34 16.96 -2.18
CA ARG A 37 7.23 17.64 -1.21
C ARG A 37 8.04 16.66 -0.38
N ARG A 38 7.41 15.57 0.10
CA ARG A 38 8.11 14.51 0.86
C ARG A 38 9.17 13.80 0.03
N VAL A 39 8.89 13.50 -1.24
CA VAL A 39 9.88 12.91 -2.16
C VAL A 39 11.09 13.82 -2.33
N ILE A 40 10.87 15.13 -2.51
CA ILE A 40 11.96 16.12 -2.61
C ILE A 40 12.78 16.14 -1.31
N THR A 41 12.12 16.16 -0.15
CA THR A 41 12.83 16.13 1.15
C THR A 41 13.60 14.83 1.37
N LEU A 42 13.13 13.68 0.86
CA LEU A 42 13.87 12.41 0.93
C LEU A 42 15.06 12.36 -0.04
N LEU A 43 14.93 13.00 -1.21
CA LEU A 43 16.00 13.12 -2.22
C LEU A 43 17.11 14.07 -1.75
N VAL A 44 16.74 15.15 -1.07
CA VAL A 44 17.68 16.00 -0.35
C VAL A 44 17.99 15.31 0.98
N GLY A 45 18.80 14.25 0.91
CA GLY A 45 19.29 13.55 2.09
C GLY A 45 19.79 14.54 3.16
N PRO A 46 19.75 14.16 4.45
CA PRO A 46 20.10 15.06 5.53
C PRO A 46 21.44 15.74 5.23
N ALA A 47 21.50 17.07 5.33
CA ALA A 47 22.76 17.78 5.25
C ALA A 47 23.74 17.11 6.22
N PRO A 48 24.98 16.77 5.80
CA PRO A 48 25.90 16.04 6.63
C PRO A 48 26.13 16.84 7.92
N TYR A 49 25.52 16.35 9.01
CA TYR A 49 25.68 16.93 10.33
C TYR A 49 26.97 16.36 10.91
N GLY A 50 28.04 17.16 10.86
CA GLY A 50 29.26 16.96 11.63
C GLY A 50 30.18 15.83 11.16
N THR A 51 31.48 16.12 11.21
CA THR A 51 32.61 15.22 11.02
C THR A 51 32.55 14.04 11.99
N PHE A 52 31.96 12.93 11.55
CA PHE A 52 32.25 11.62 12.13
C PHE A 52 32.99 10.81 11.08
N ASP A 53 34.29 11.07 10.98
CA ASP A 53 35.20 10.04 10.46
C ASP A 53 35.31 8.97 11.56
N ASP A 54 34.56 7.89 11.41
CA ASP A 54 35.03 6.60 11.91
C ASP A 54 35.27 5.68 10.71
N VAL A 55 36.56 5.51 10.45
CA VAL A 55 37.10 4.83 9.30
C VAL A 55 36.92 3.33 9.53
N GLY A 56 36.01 2.73 8.78
CA GLY A 56 36.02 1.30 8.53
C GLY A 56 35.08 0.48 9.39
N GLN A 57 33.85 0.32 8.90
CA GLN A 57 33.37 -1.01 8.56
C GLN A 57 32.10 -0.91 7.71
N HIS A 58 31.88 -1.95 6.94
CA HIS A 58 30.73 -2.18 6.09
C HIS A 58 29.45 -2.23 6.95
N HIS A 59 28.85 -1.09 7.30
CA HIS A 59 27.56 -1.07 7.98
C HIS A 59 26.47 -1.43 6.96
N GLN A 60 26.12 -2.72 6.91
CA GLN A 60 24.77 -3.08 6.51
C GLN A 60 23.79 -2.29 7.39
N PRO A 61 22.68 -1.77 6.84
CA PRO A 61 21.68 -1.12 7.67
C PRO A 61 21.18 -2.13 8.71
N GLU A 62 21.42 -1.80 9.98
CA GLU A 62 20.92 -2.50 11.16
C GLU A 62 19.42 -2.75 10.96
N ARG A 63 19.10 -4.00 10.63
CA ARG A 63 17.73 -4.45 10.43
C ARG A 63 17.07 -4.39 11.81
N SER A 64 16.07 -3.52 11.97
CA SER A 64 15.34 -3.38 13.24
C SER A 64 14.97 -4.75 13.82
N GLU A 65 15.38 -5.00 15.06
CA GLU A 65 15.14 -6.25 15.82
C GLU A 65 13.65 -6.54 16.07
N SER A 66 12.76 -5.66 15.62
CA SER A 66 11.31 -5.84 15.65
C SER A 66 10.79 -6.89 14.67
N PHE A 67 11.64 -7.39 13.77
CA PHE A 67 11.30 -8.52 12.91
C PHE A 67 12.02 -9.78 13.40
N PRO A 68 11.31 -10.90 13.59
CA PRO A 68 11.96 -12.14 13.97
C PRO A 68 13.08 -12.44 12.97
N PRO A 69 14.24 -12.96 13.43
CA PRO A 69 15.28 -13.42 12.53
C PRO A 69 14.59 -14.34 11.53
N ALA A 70 14.83 -14.12 10.24
CA ALA A 70 14.26 -14.93 9.18
C ALA A 70 14.91 -16.32 9.24
N GLY A 71 14.58 -17.08 10.28
CA GLY A 71 14.97 -18.46 10.46
C GLY A 71 14.39 -19.22 9.28
N SER A 72 15.28 -19.71 8.43
CA SER A 72 15.09 -20.69 7.36
C SER A 72 13.85 -20.59 6.45
N ARG A 73 13.07 -19.51 6.53
CA ARG A 73 11.92 -19.29 5.65
C ARG A 73 12.52 -18.93 4.30
N GLN A 74 12.67 -19.96 3.46
CA GLN A 74 13.20 -19.92 2.11
C GLN A 74 12.77 -18.61 1.47
N ARG A 75 13.76 -17.75 1.21
CA ARG A 75 13.59 -16.40 0.70
C ARG A 75 13.06 -16.52 -0.73
N MET A 76 11.75 -16.71 -0.87
CA MET A 76 11.11 -16.87 -2.16
C MET A 76 10.99 -15.49 -2.82
N SER A 77 11.27 -15.43 -4.12
CA SER A 77 11.05 -14.21 -4.88
C SER A 77 9.55 -13.87 -4.91
N TRP A 78 9.23 -12.60 -5.12
CA TRP A 78 7.86 -12.20 -5.39
C TRP A 78 7.28 -12.96 -6.59
N ASN A 79 8.10 -13.28 -7.58
CA ASN A 79 7.67 -14.10 -8.72
C ASN A 79 7.26 -15.52 -8.28
N ASP A 80 8.07 -16.16 -7.44
CA ASP A 80 7.83 -17.52 -6.94
C ASP A 80 6.58 -17.59 -6.06
N LEU A 81 6.28 -16.50 -5.33
CA LEU A 81 5.05 -16.39 -4.54
C LEU A 81 3.82 -16.29 -5.45
N ILE A 82 3.90 -15.47 -6.50
CA ILE A 82 2.80 -15.29 -7.45
C ILE A 82 2.49 -16.61 -8.16
N GLU A 83 3.50 -17.31 -8.65
CA GLU A 83 3.32 -18.63 -9.30
C GLU A 83 2.76 -19.70 -8.36
N ARG A 84 3.02 -19.59 -7.05
CA ARG A 84 2.51 -20.55 -6.05
C ARG A 84 1.02 -20.34 -5.75
N VAL A 85 0.58 -19.09 -5.73
CA VAL A 85 -0.75 -18.68 -5.26
C VAL A 85 -1.75 -18.52 -6.42
N PHE A 86 -1.27 -18.25 -7.64
CA PHE A 86 -2.13 -17.98 -8.80
C PHE A 86 -1.84 -18.91 -9.97
N ASP A 87 -2.90 -19.35 -10.65
CA ASP A 87 -2.83 -19.99 -11.97
C ASP A 87 -3.13 -18.97 -13.08
N LYS A 88 -2.74 -19.27 -14.32
CA LYS A 88 -3.13 -18.47 -15.49
C LYS A 88 -4.33 -19.12 -16.18
N ASP A 89 -5.37 -18.34 -16.46
CA ASP A 89 -6.50 -18.77 -17.27
C ASP A 89 -6.17 -18.79 -18.78
N VAL A 90 -7.15 -19.18 -19.60
CA VAL A 90 -7.03 -19.25 -21.06
C VAL A 90 -6.75 -17.90 -21.71
N ASP A 91 -7.09 -16.79 -21.03
CA ASP A 91 -6.84 -15.42 -21.46
C ASP A 91 -5.52 -14.87 -20.90
N GLY A 92 -4.77 -15.69 -20.15
CA GLY A 92 -3.51 -15.34 -19.52
C GLY A 92 -3.62 -14.49 -18.25
N ARG A 93 -4.83 -14.34 -17.68
CA ARG A 93 -5.07 -13.60 -16.43
C ARG A 93 -4.77 -14.48 -15.22
N LEU A 94 -4.25 -13.87 -14.16
CA LEU A 94 -3.94 -14.56 -12.91
C LEU A 94 -5.24 -14.78 -12.11
N VAL A 95 -5.56 -16.04 -11.82
CA VAL A 95 -6.70 -16.47 -11.00
C VAL A 95 -6.21 -17.14 -9.73
N LEU A 96 -6.81 -16.82 -8.59
CA LEU A 96 -6.41 -17.38 -7.30
C LEU A 96 -6.63 -18.89 -7.31
N ARG A 97 -5.61 -19.66 -6.95
CA ARG A 97 -5.75 -21.10 -6.76
C ARG A 97 -6.72 -21.32 -5.62
N SER A 98 -7.84 -21.98 -5.91
CA SER A 98 -8.77 -22.37 -4.87
C SER A 98 -8.06 -23.40 -3.99
N SER A 99 -7.67 -22.98 -2.77
CA SER A 99 -7.23 -23.90 -1.76
C SER A 99 -8.43 -24.79 -1.42
N VAL A 100 -8.42 -26.04 -1.89
CA VAL A 100 -9.29 -27.06 -1.31
C VAL A 100 -8.79 -27.26 0.11
N LEU A 101 -9.39 -26.55 1.07
CA LEU A 101 -9.24 -26.84 2.49
C LEU A 101 -9.92 -28.20 2.71
N LEU A 102 -9.12 -29.27 2.67
CA LEU A 102 -9.45 -30.58 3.23
C LEU A 102 -9.00 -30.63 4.69
#